data_AF-A0A1I6V5P3-F1
#
_entry.id   AF-A0A1I6V5P3-F1
#
_cell.length_a   1.000
_cell.length_b   1.000
_cell.length_c   1.000
_cell.angle_alpha   90.00
_cell.angle_beta   90.00
_cell.angle_gamma   90.00
#
_symmetry.space_group_name_H-M   'P 1'
#
loop_
_entity.id
_entity.type
_entity.pdbx_description
1 polymer ?
#
loop_
_entity_poly.entity_id
_entity_poly.type
_entity_poly.pdbx_seq_one_letter_code
_entity_poly.pdbx_strand_id
1 'polypeptide(L)'
;MTSERATIRPITLGRLTELTHVCESTSKTTETIEETLNVSHRRARETVLEATRIGLLSERDTDDELEYQTTPVGERFLDAVKAEEWTQANEILAVRSPHYGTFLDVLDEFSPASQDEILDYLEKELEYSPHSFNQTGIEIVGDWGERLGGIQRNAFTGEYYVVDSGDVPANFQFVFLEEYDDLEETAGVDLRQRYLSIPRLRERICERLQCSRGSFDSALTTLCQENIGKLELSGAPLDTAAKESVLGIKEIALADGDSLVSTSQSTQQVMAGLEQFDKQYYYLAVYDRDLEFTPNSNQ
;
A
#
# COMPACT_ATOMS: atom_id res chain seq x y z
N MET A 1 -24.37 0.02 22.18
CA MET A 1 -25.10 -0.14 20.88
C MET A 1 -24.32 0.61 19.80
N THR A 2 -23.54 -0.11 18.98
CA THR A 2 -22.86 0.48 17.82
C THR A 2 -23.89 0.85 16.77
N SER A 3 -24.28 2.13 16.69
CA SER A 3 -25.09 2.61 15.57
C SER A 3 -24.32 2.35 14.28
N GLU A 4 -24.88 1.54 13.39
CA GLU A 4 -24.30 1.28 12.08
C GLU A 4 -24.18 2.61 11.33
N ARG A 5 -22.93 3.04 11.10
CA ARG A 5 -22.62 4.32 10.46
C ARG A 5 -22.45 4.08 8.97
N ALA A 6 -23.10 4.89 8.15
CA ALA A 6 -23.02 4.76 6.69
C ALA A 6 -21.59 4.93 6.15
N THR A 7 -20.81 5.84 6.72
CA THR A 7 -19.42 6.12 6.30
C THR A 7 -18.38 5.58 7.27
N ILE A 8 -17.16 5.32 6.78
CA ILE A 8 -15.99 5.04 7.61
C ILE A 8 -15.60 6.28 8.44
N ARG A 9 -15.05 6.07 9.64
CA ARG A 9 -14.45 7.16 10.44
C ARG A 9 -13.02 7.44 9.96
N PRO A 10 -12.58 8.71 9.95
CA PRO A 10 -11.26 9.08 9.42
C PRO A 10 -10.13 8.73 10.39
N ILE A 11 -9.83 7.43 10.52
CA ILE A 11 -8.85 6.87 11.45
C ILE A 11 -7.68 6.29 10.66
N THR A 12 -6.47 6.59 11.09
CA THR A 12 -5.27 6.03 10.47
C THR A 12 -5.01 4.62 10.99
N LEU A 13 -4.35 3.79 10.18
CA LEU A 13 -3.96 2.43 10.56
C LEU A 13 -3.12 2.40 11.84
N GLY A 14 -2.19 3.36 11.99
CA GLY A 14 -1.37 3.48 13.19
C GLY A 14 -2.21 3.71 14.46
N ARG A 15 -3.23 4.57 14.39
CA ARG A 15 -4.11 4.81 15.54
C ARG A 15 -5.00 3.64 15.89
N LEU A 16 -5.45 2.90 14.87
CA LEU A 16 -6.20 1.67 15.06
C LEU A 16 -5.33 0.61 15.78
N THR A 17 -4.07 0.50 15.37
CA THR A 17 -3.08 -0.41 15.94
C THR A 17 -2.73 -0.06 17.38
N GLU A 18 -2.35 1.19 17.64
CA GLU A 18 -2.03 1.68 19.00
C GLU A 18 -3.18 1.46 19.97
N LEU A 19 -4.41 1.81 19.57
CA LEU A 19 -5.59 1.62 20.40
C LEU A 19 -5.80 0.13 20.73
N THR A 20 -5.71 -0.73 19.73
CA THR A 20 -5.89 -2.18 19.91
C THR A 20 -4.82 -2.72 20.86
N HIS A 21 -3.59 -2.20 20.80
CA HIS A 21 -2.53 -2.60 21.72
C HIS A 21 -2.75 -2.10 23.16
N VAL A 22 -3.18 -0.85 23.34
CA VAL A 22 -3.47 -0.28 24.68
C VAL A 22 -4.54 -1.07 25.44
N CYS A 23 -5.51 -1.65 24.72
CA CYS A 23 -6.60 -2.45 25.27
C CYS A 23 -6.30 -3.96 25.39
N GLU A 24 -5.09 -4.41 25.05
CA GLU A 24 -4.72 -5.84 25.00
C GLU A 24 -4.72 -6.49 26.40
N SER A 25 -4.08 -5.84 27.37
CA SER A 25 -3.83 -6.43 28.70
C SER A 25 -4.98 -6.26 29.69
N THR A 26 -5.68 -5.12 29.61
CA THR A 26 -6.72 -4.72 30.57
C THR A 26 -7.78 -3.91 29.86
N SER A 27 -9.03 -4.03 30.31
CA SER A 27 -10.11 -3.18 29.82
C SER A 27 -9.84 -1.71 30.20
N LYS A 28 -10.19 -0.80 29.30
CA LYS A 28 -9.91 0.64 29.43
C LYS A 28 -11.17 1.46 29.18
N THR A 29 -11.35 2.53 29.96
CA THR A 29 -12.39 3.55 29.66
C THR A 29 -11.91 4.48 28.55
N THR A 30 -12.83 5.26 27.98
CA THR A 30 -12.46 6.25 26.95
C THR A 30 -11.49 7.30 27.49
N GLU A 31 -11.65 7.72 28.75
CA GLU A 31 -10.76 8.68 29.41
C GLU A 31 -9.34 8.12 29.58
N THR A 32 -9.22 6.85 29.99
CA THR A 32 -7.90 6.21 30.11
C THR A 32 -7.20 6.11 28.75
N ILE A 33 -7.96 5.81 27.69
CA ILE A 33 -7.44 5.76 26.30
C ILE A 33 -6.99 7.16 25.84
N GLU A 34 -7.76 8.19 26.16
CA GLU A 34 -7.44 9.59 25.86
C GLU A 34 -6.09 10.00 26.45
N GLU A 35 -5.90 9.73 27.74
CA GLU A 35 -4.66 10.01 28.46
C GLU A 35 -3.48 9.18 27.93
N THR A 36 -3.68 7.88 27.74
CA THR A 36 -2.61 6.95 27.32
C THR A 36 -2.11 7.27 25.91
N LEU A 37 -3.02 7.57 24.98
CA LEU A 37 -2.66 7.90 23.59
C LEU A 37 -2.34 9.40 23.39
N ASN A 38 -2.54 10.23 24.43
CA ASN A 38 -2.39 11.68 24.39
C ASN A 38 -3.14 12.31 23.21
N VAL A 39 -4.44 11.99 23.09
CA VAL A 39 -5.33 12.52 22.06
C VAL A 39 -6.48 13.28 22.70
N SER A 40 -7.30 13.98 21.91
CA SER A 40 -8.54 14.56 22.43
C SER A 40 -9.59 13.48 22.70
N HIS A 41 -10.48 13.72 23.67
CA HIS A 41 -11.64 12.87 23.96
C HIS A 41 -12.42 12.46 22.70
N ARG A 42 -12.68 13.43 21.82
CA ARG A 42 -13.39 13.21 20.56
C ARG A 42 -12.65 12.19 19.68
N ARG A 43 -11.33 12.29 19.60
CA ARG A 43 -10.49 11.41 18.79
C ARG A 43 -10.38 10.01 19.39
N ALA A 44 -10.23 9.91 20.72
CA ALA A 44 -10.27 8.63 21.42
C ALA A 44 -11.59 7.91 21.14
N ARG A 45 -12.72 8.61 21.33
CA ARG A 45 -14.06 8.08 21.07
C ARG A 45 -14.28 7.65 19.62
N GLU A 46 -13.86 8.45 18.64
CA GLU A 46 -13.95 8.06 17.23
C GLU A 46 -13.19 6.76 16.95
N THR A 47 -11.97 6.66 17.47
CA THR A 47 -11.08 5.50 17.26
C THR A 47 -11.68 4.24 17.89
N VAL A 48 -12.16 4.35 19.13
CA VAL A 48 -12.86 3.27 19.84
C VAL A 48 -14.10 2.80 19.07
N LEU A 49 -14.94 3.73 18.62
CA LEU A 49 -16.17 3.37 17.91
C LEU A 49 -15.89 2.63 16.60
N GLU A 50 -14.82 2.99 15.87
CA GLU A 50 -14.46 2.24 14.66
C GLU A 50 -13.83 0.90 15.00
N ALA A 51 -12.89 0.84 15.94
CA ALA A 51 -12.23 -0.41 16.35
C ALA A 51 -13.24 -1.43 16.88
N THR A 52 -14.25 -1.00 17.63
CA THR A 52 -15.37 -1.85 18.06
C THR A 52 -16.26 -2.26 16.89
N ARG A 53 -16.56 -1.35 15.95
CA ARG A 53 -17.35 -1.65 14.75
C ARG A 53 -16.72 -2.74 13.91
N ILE A 54 -15.41 -2.68 13.70
CA ILE A 54 -14.67 -3.69 12.93
C ILE A 54 -14.20 -4.87 13.81
N GLY A 55 -14.67 -4.95 15.05
CA GLY A 55 -14.49 -6.10 15.94
C GLY A 55 -13.07 -6.29 16.49
N LEU A 56 -12.18 -5.30 16.39
CA LEU A 56 -10.88 -5.33 17.07
C LEU A 56 -11.02 -5.14 18.58
N LEU A 57 -12.02 -4.36 19.01
CA LEU A 57 -12.38 -4.16 20.41
C LEU A 57 -13.78 -4.70 20.71
N SER A 58 -14.00 -5.06 21.97
CA SER A 58 -15.31 -5.36 22.54
C SER A 58 -15.66 -4.31 23.60
N GLU A 59 -16.94 -3.93 23.62
CA GLU A 59 -17.52 -3.05 24.64
C GLU A 59 -18.05 -3.90 25.80
N ARG A 60 -17.74 -3.50 27.03
CA ARG A 60 -18.32 -4.04 28.26
C ARG A 60 -18.96 -2.92 29.06
N ASP A 61 -20.23 -3.12 29.38
CA ASP A 61 -20.98 -2.22 30.24
C ASP A 61 -20.66 -2.58 31.70
N THR A 62 -20.08 -1.63 32.44
CA THR A 62 -19.89 -1.73 33.88
C THR A 62 -20.86 -0.79 34.57
N ASP A 63 -21.12 -0.99 35.87
CA ASP A 63 -22.10 -0.19 36.61
C ASP A 63 -21.77 1.32 36.62
N ASP A 64 -20.51 1.69 36.36
CA ASP A 64 -20.01 3.06 36.40
C ASP A 64 -19.73 3.63 34.99
N GLU A 65 -19.08 2.88 34.10
CA GLU A 65 -18.67 3.35 32.75
C GLU A 65 -18.58 2.24 31.67
N LEU A 66 -18.54 2.64 30.40
CA LEU A 66 -18.23 1.73 29.29
C LEU A 66 -16.72 1.48 29.20
N GLU A 67 -16.34 0.21 29.27
CA GLU A 67 -14.96 -0.25 29.11
C GLU A 67 -14.74 -1.00 27.80
N TYR A 68 -13.51 -0.96 27.29
CA TYR A 68 -13.13 -1.57 26.03
C TYR A 68 -11.93 -2.50 26.21
N GLN A 69 -12.01 -3.70 25.65
CA GLN A 69 -10.93 -4.68 25.65
C GLN A 69 -10.73 -5.27 24.25
N THR A 70 -9.48 -5.54 23.90
CA THR A 70 -9.11 -6.22 22.66
C THR A 70 -9.77 -7.58 22.56
N THR A 71 -10.29 -7.89 21.38
CA THR A 71 -10.93 -9.18 21.09
C THR A 71 -9.89 -10.18 20.57
N PRO A 72 -10.23 -11.48 20.44
CA PRO A 72 -9.36 -12.44 19.74
C PRO A 72 -9.07 -12.07 18.27
N VAL A 73 -9.93 -11.27 17.63
CA VAL A 73 -9.66 -10.74 16.28
C VAL A 73 -8.61 -9.63 16.37
N GLY A 74 -8.75 -8.74 17.35
CA GLY A 74 -7.77 -7.68 17.63
C GLY A 74 -6.40 -8.24 18.02
N GLU A 75 -6.35 -9.32 18.81
CA GLU A 75 -5.11 -10.02 19.16
C GLU A 75 -4.41 -10.55 17.91
N ARG A 76 -5.12 -11.28 17.03
CA ARG A 76 -4.53 -11.75 15.75
C ARG A 76 -4.05 -10.62 14.86
N PHE A 77 -4.80 -9.51 14.81
CA PHE A 77 -4.37 -8.32 14.07
C PHE A 77 -3.07 -7.75 14.65
N LEU A 78 -2.96 -7.63 15.98
CA LEU A 78 -1.73 -7.18 16.63
C LEU A 78 -0.57 -8.15 16.44
N ASP A 79 -0.82 -9.46 16.50
CA ASP A 79 0.21 -10.47 16.28
C ASP A 79 0.77 -10.37 14.86
N ALA A 80 -0.09 -10.22 13.86
CA ALA A 80 0.31 -9.96 12.47
C ALA A 80 1.18 -8.70 12.36
N VAL A 81 0.76 -7.59 12.99
CA VAL A 81 1.51 -6.33 13.00
C VAL A 81 2.87 -6.50 13.70
N LYS A 82 2.91 -7.13 14.88
CA LYS A 82 4.13 -7.36 15.67
C LYS A 82 5.12 -8.29 14.94
N ALA A 83 4.61 -9.19 14.11
CA ALA A 83 5.41 -10.08 13.26
C ALA A 83 5.73 -9.48 11.88
N GLU A 84 5.30 -8.24 11.60
CA GLU A 84 5.43 -7.59 10.30
C GLU A 84 4.78 -8.38 9.14
N GLU A 85 3.79 -9.23 9.45
CA GLU A 85 2.96 -9.96 8.49
C GLU A 85 1.86 -9.05 7.93
N TRP A 86 2.26 -8.02 7.19
CA TRP A 86 1.35 -6.97 6.68
C TRP A 86 0.21 -7.52 5.81
N THR A 87 0.48 -8.56 5.02
CA THR A 87 -0.54 -9.26 4.22
C THR A 87 -1.61 -9.88 5.12
N GLN A 88 -1.23 -10.49 6.24
CA GLN A 88 -2.20 -11.06 7.18
C GLN A 88 -3.03 -9.95 7.85
N ALA A 89 -2.40 -8.84 8.23
CA ALA A 89 -3.11 -7.68 8.77
C ALA A 89 -4.08 -7.07 7.72
N ASN A 90 -3.69 -7.03 6.44
CA ASN A 90 -4.54 -6.63 5.32
C ASN A 90 -5.80 -7.49 5.23
N GLU A 91 -5.64 -8.82 5.19
CA GLU A 91 -6.73 -9.77 5.10
C GLU A 91 -7.71 -9.66 6.28
N ILE A 92 -7.18 -9.52 7.51
CA ILE A 92 -8.01 -9.34 8.70
C ILE A 92 -8.88 -8.09 8.55
N LEU A 93 -8.30 -6.95 8.16
CA LEU A 93 -9.08 -5.72 8.00
C LEU A 93 -10.06 -5.82 6.84
N ALA A 94 -9.68 -6.45 5.72
CA ALA A 94 -10.53 -6.60 4.54
C ALA A 94 -11.84 -7.34 4.89
N VAL A 95 -11.72 -8.41 5.67
CA VAL A 95 -12.88 -9.18 6.15
C VAL A 95 -13.70 -8.43 7.21
N ARG A 96 -13.05 -7.61 8.04
CA ARG A 96 -13.67 -7.02 9.23
C ARG A 96 -14.25 -5.63 9.03
N SER A 97 -13.73 -4.87 8.08
CA SER A 97 -14.18 -3.53 7.75
C SER A 97 -14.97 -3.57 6.44
N PRO A 98 -16.31 -3.39 6.47
CA PRO A 98 -17.13 -3.41 5.26
C PRO A 98 -16.65 -2.41 4.20
N HIS A 99 -16.25 -1.21 4.63
CA HIS A 99 -15.70 -0.18 3.75
C HIS A 99 -14.35 -0.59 3.16
N TYR A 100 -13.48 -1.22 3.93
CA TYR A 100 -12.16 -1.58 3.43
C TYR A 100 -12.25 -2.77 2.46
N GLY A 101 -12.99 -3.83 2.83
CA GLY A 101 -13.23 -4.98 1.95
C GLY A 101 -13.86 -4.58 0.63
N THR A 102 -14.97 -3.80 0.66
CA THR A 102 -15.64 -3.35 -0.57
C THR A 102 -14.70 -2.52 -1.45
N PHE A 103 -13.85 -1.68 -0.86
CA PHE A 103 -12.88 -0.90 -1.63
C PHE A 103 -11.85 -1.79 -2.33
N LEU A 104 -11.37 -2.84 -1.67
CA LEU A 104 -10.46 -3.82 -2.30
C LEU A 104 -11.18 -4.63 -3.39
N ASP A 105 -12.42 -5.05 -3.17
CA ASP A 105 -13.21 -5.78 -4.16
C ASP A 105 -13.41 -4.96 -5.44
N VAL A 106 -13.65 -3.65 -5.31
CA VAL A 106 -13.74 -2.75 -6.47
C VAL A 106 -12.41 -2.65 -7.21
N LEU A 107 -11.29 -2.57 -6.50
CA LEU A 107 -9.98 -2.54 -7.14
C LEU A 107 -9.63 -3.87 -7.80
N ASP A 108 -10.08 -5.01 -7.28
CA ASP A 108 -9.88 -6.31 -7.91
C ASP A 108 -10.60 -6.40 -9.27
N GLU A 109 -11.81 -5.81 -9.37
CA GLU A 109 -12.60 -5.79 -10.61
C GLU A 109 -12.18 -4.66 -11.59
N PHE A 110 -11.76 -3.52 -11.04
CA PHE A 110 -11.66 -2.25 -11.77
C PHE A 110 -10.35 -1.51 -11.50
N SER A 111 -9.22 -2.21 -11.37
CA SER A 111 -7.89 -1.58 -11.35
C SER A 111 -7.14 -1.69 -12.69
N PRO A 112 -6.23 -0.75 -13.00
CA PRO A 112 -5.93 0.49 -12.26
C PRO A 112 -7.06 1.53 -12.37
N ALA A 113 -7.28 2.30 -11.30
CA ALA A 113 -8.28 3.38 -11.28
C ALA A 113 -7.91 4.54 -10.36
N SER A 114 -8.31 5.75 -10.73
CA SER A 114 -8.18 6.94 -9.91
C SER A 114 -9.19 6.98 -8.76
N GLN A 115 -8.95 7.83 -7.76
CA GLN A 115 -9.88 8.00 -6.63
C GLN A 115 -11.29 8.40 -7.07
N ASP A 116 -11.39 9.27 -8.07
CA ASP A 116 -12.67 9.77 -8.58
C ASP A 116 -13.43 8.65 -9.28
N GLU A 117 -12.76 7.83 -10.08
CA GLU A 117 -13.39 6.70 -10.76
C GLU A 117 -13.86 5.62 -9.77
N ILE A 118 -13.06 5.32 -8.74
CA ILE A 118 -13.44 4.39 -7.68
C ILE A 118 -14.65 4.92 -6.91
N LEU A 119 -14.68 6.21 -6.58
CA LEU A 119 -15.80 6.83 -5.88
C LEU A 119 -17.07 6.78 -6.73
N ASP A 120 -16.98 7.15 -8.01
CA ASP A 120 -18.10 7.09 -8.97
C ASP A 120 -18.64 5.66 -9.15
N TYR A 121 -17.77 4.65 -9.08
CA TYR A 121 -18.18 3.25 -9.10
C TYR A 121 -18.92 2.85 -7.82
N LEU A 122 -18.32 3.14 -6.66
CA LEU A 122 -18.88 2.81 -5.35
C LEU A 122 -20.22 3.52 -5.09
N GLU A 123 -20.39 4.76 -5.55
CA GLU A 123 -21.67 5.47 -5.44
C GLU A 123 -22.80 4.77 -6.19
N LYS A 124 -22.50 4.15 -7.33
CA LYS A 124 -23.48 3.37 -8.12
C LYS A 124 -23.73 2.00 -7.52
N GLU A 125 -22.66 1.29 -7.17
CA GLU A 125 -22.76 -0.09 -6.65
C GLU A 125 -23.46 -0.14 -5.29
N LEU A 126 -23.27 0.90 -4.47
CA LEU A 126 -23.82 0.98 -3.11
C LEU A 126 -25.08 1.83 -3.00
N GLU A 127 -25.74 2.19 -4.11
CA GLU A 127 -26.94 3.05 -4.11
C GLU A 127 -28.03 2.54 -3.13
N TYR A 128 -28.16 1.21 -3.00
CA TYR A 128 -29.14 0.55 -2.13
C TYR A 128 -28.53 -0.08 -0.87
N SER A 129 -27.26 0.18 -0.59
CA SER A 129 -26.54 -0.30 0.59
C SER A 129 -26.70 0.67 1.76
N PRO A 130 -26.67 0.20 3.03
CA PRO A 130 -26.55 1.09 4.19
C PRO A 130 -25.17 1.77 4.28
N HIS A 131 -24.21 1.39 3.45
CA HIS A 131 -22.86 1.93 3.43
C HIS A 131 -22.66 2.88 2.25
N SER A 132 -21.93 3.97 2.48
CA SER A 132 -21.55 4.93 1.44
C SER A 132 -20.11 5.39 1.61
N PHE A 133 -19.55 5.90 0.52
CA PHE A 133 -18.22 6.47 0.46
C PHE A 133 -18.26 7.97 0.20
N ASN A 134 -17.18 8.63 0.59
CA ASN A 134 -16.84 9.97 0.16
C ASN A 134 -15.31 9.99 -0.04
N GLN A 135 -14.79 11.09 -0.56
CA GLN A 135 -13.36 11.23 -0.85
C GLN A 135 -12.47 10.90 0.35
N THR A 136 -12.80 11.41 1.54
CA THR A 136 -12.06 11.09 2.78
C THR A 136 -12.12 9.60 3.11
N GLY A 137 -13.26 8.95 2.86
CA GLY A 137 -13.40 7.51 3.05
C GLY A 137 -12.43 6.72 2.19
N ILE A 138 -12.35 7.06 0.89
CA ILE A 138 -11.42 6.47 -0.09
C ILE A 138 -9.98 6.71 0.30
N GLU A 139 -9.62 7.92 0.71
CA GLU A 139 -8.26 8.25 1.15
C GLU A 139 -7.83 7.42 2.36
N ILE A 140 -8.74 7.18 3.30
CA ILE A 140 -8.46 6.41 4.53
C ILE A 140 -8.26 4.93 4.22
N VAL A 141 -9.18 4.31 3.48
CA VAL A 141 -9.06 2.89 3.10
C VAL A 141 -7.89 2.67 2.14
N GLY A 142 -7.63 3.62 1.23
CA GLY A 142 -6.45 3.62 0.37
C GLY A 142 -5.16 3.74 1.18
N ASP A 143 -5.10 4.59 2.21
CA ASP A 143 -3.94 4.68 3.10
C ASP A 143 -3.70 3.38 3.88
N TRP A 144 -4.76 2.69 4.31
CA TRP A 144 -4.62 1.38 4.95
C TRP A 144 -4.04 0.36 3.99
N GLY A 145 -4.59 0.27 2.77
CA GLY A 145 -4.13 -0.68 1.76
C GLY A 145 -2.71 -0.42 1.28
N GLU A 146 -2.34 0.83 1.02
CA GLU A 146 -0.98 1.20 0.60
C GLU A 146 0.04 0.77 1.66
N ARG A 147 -0.27 1.00 2.95
CA ARG A 147 0.65 0.66 4.05
C ARG A 147 0.74 -0.84 4.30
N LEU A 148 -0.37 -1.56 4.19
CA LEU A 148 -0.41 -3.01 4.41
C LEU A 148 0.08 -3.81 3.19
N GLY A 149 0.38 -3.13 2.07
CA GLY A 149 0.86 -3.76 0.85
C GLY A 149 -0.21 -4.49 0.04
N GLY A 150 -1.49 -4.39 0.41
CA GLY A 150 -2.61 -4.99 -0.34
C GLY A 150 -2.92 -4.26 -1.65
N ILE A 151 -2.56 -2.98 -1.73
CA ILE A 151 -2.65 -2.17 -2.94
C ILE A 151 -1.39 -1.34 -3.09
N GLN A 152 -1.13 -0.86 -4.30
CA GLN A 152 -0.18 0.21 -4.56
C GLN A 152 -0.90 1.34 -5.29
N ARG A 153 -0.34 2.54 -5.13
CA ARG A 153 -0.71 3.69 -5.94
C ARG A 153 0.45 4.04 -6.84
N ASN A 154 0.18 4.19 -8.13
CA ASN A 154 1.17 4.66 -9.08
C ASN A 154 1.60 6.08 -8.71
N ALA A 155 2.90 6.25 -8.43
CA ALA A 155 3.40 7.51 -7.89
C ALA A 155 3.43 8.68 -8.90
N PHE A 156 3.21 8.39 -10.19
CA PHE A 156 3.16 9.39 -11.26
C PHE A 156 1.73 9.70 -11.73
N THR A 157 0.82 8.72 -11.76
CA THR A 157 -0.58 8.92 -12.19
C THR A 157 -1.54 9.10 -11.01
N GLY A 158 -1.23 8.52 -9.86
CA GLY A 158 -2.10 8.51 -8.68
C GLY A 158 -3.17 7.43 -8.68
N GLU A 159 -3.19 6.56 -9.70
CA GLU A 159 -4.13 5.44 -9.81
C GLU A 159 -3.77 4.32 -8.84
N TYR A 160 -4.80 3.71 -8.24
CA TYR A 160 -4.68 2.56 -7.36
C TYR A 160 -4.80 1.26 -8.13
N TYR A 161 -4.03 0.26 -7.71
CA TYR A 161 -4.14 -1.10 -8.19
C TYR A 161 -3.88 -2.09 -7.05
N VAL A 162 -4.55 -3.25 -7.12
CA VAL A 162 -4.27 -4.36 -6.20
C VAL A 162 -2.87 -4.90 -6.44
N VAL A 163 -2.23 -5.37 -5.38
CA VAL A 163 -0.96 -6.09 -5.48
C VAL A 163 -1.26 -7.57 -5.30
N ASP A 164 -1.06 -8.35 -6.36
CA ASP A 164 -0.99 -9.79 -6.24
C ASP A 164 0.36 -10.16 -5.62
N SER A 165 0.31 -10.89 -4.51
CA SER A 165 1.49 -11.38 -3.79
C SER A 165 2.34 -12.38 -4.59
N GLY A 166 1.88 -12.78 -5.78
CA GLY A 166 2.62 -13.63 -6.70
C GLY A 166 3.91 -13.02 -7.25
N ASP A 167 4.84 -13.91 -7.62
CA ASP A 167 6.03 -13.53 -8.38
C ASP A 167 5.65 -12.96 -9.75
N VAL A 168 6.53 -12.15 -10.33
CA VAL A 168 6.34 -11.68 -11.72
C VAL A 168 6.21 -12.88 -12.68
N PRO A 169 5.37 -12.77 -13.73
CA PRO A 169 5.13 -13.89 -14.62
C PRO A 169 6.35 -14.20 -15.50
N ALA A 170 6.42 -15.43 -16.01
CA ALA A 170 7.53 -15.92 -16.85
C ALA A 170 7.73 -15.14 -18.17
N ASN A 171 6.77 -14.32 -18.57
CA ASN A 171 6.83 -13.44 -19.73
C ASN A 171 7.22 -12.00 -19.37
N PHE A 172 7.76 -11.75 -18.17
CA PHE A 172 8.18 -10.44 -17.68
C PHE A 172 9.01 -9.64 -18.70
N GLN A 173 9.98 -10.27 -19.35
CA GLN A 173 10.83 -9.67 -20.38
C GLN A 173 10.05 -9.08 -21.56
N PHE A 174 8.94 -9.70 -21.95
CA PHE A 174 8.12 -9.20 -23.05
C PHE A 174 7.33 -7.97 -22.62
N VAL A 175 6.73 -8.03 -21.42
CA VAL A 175 6.01 -6.88 -20.84
C VAL A 175 6.97 -5.72 -20.57
N PHE A 176 8.17 -6.01 -20.08
CA PHE A 176 9.22 -5.03 -19.86
C PHE A 176 9.61 -4.31 -21.16
N LEU A 177 9.84 -5.05 -22.25
CA LEU A 177 10.20 -4.46 -23.54
C LEU A 177 9.06 -3.62 -24.13
N GLU A 178 7.81 -4.06 -23.97
CA GLU A 178 6.65 -3.32 -24.44
C GLU A 178 6.53 -1.96 -23.72
N GLU A 179 6.59 -1.96 -22.38
CA GLU A 179 6.54 -0.72 -21.59
C GLU A 179 7.76 0.18 -21.83
N TYR A 180 8.94 -0.42 -22.05
CA TYR A 180 10.15 0.30 -22.43
C TYR A 180 9.97 1.02 -23.78
N ASP A 181 9.43 0.33 -24.77
CA ASP A 181 9.20 0.87 -26.11
C ASP A 181 8.18 2.00 -26.08
N ASP A 182 7.07 1.81 -25.37
CA ASP A 182 6.03 2.83 -25.23
C ASP A 182 6.61 4.12 -24.59
N LEU A 183 7.44 3.98 -23.57
CA LEU A 183 8.11 5.13 -22.94
C LEU A 183 9.16 5.78 -23.85
N GLU A 184 9.89 4.98 -24.64
CA GLU A 184 10.86 5.49 -25.61
C GLU A 184 10.17 6.29 -26.73
N GLU A 185 9.06 5.79 -27.29
CA GLU A 185 8.30 6.44 -28.36
C GLU A 185 7.64 7.75 -27.89
N THR A 186 7.10 7.76 -26.67
CA THR A 186 6.44 8.95 -26.10
C THR A 186 7.43 10.09 -25.79
N ALA A 187 8.73 9.79 -25.70
CA ALA A 187 9.79 10.77 -25.41
C ALA A 187 10.28 11.57 -26.66
N GLY A 188 9.66 11.40 -27.82
CA GLY A 188 9.85 12.21 -29.03
C GLY A 188 10.70 11.56 -30.14
N VAL A 189 10.43 11.97 -31.39
CA VAL A 189 10.71 11.25 -32.66
C VAL A 189 12.21 11.02 -33.00
N ASP A 190 13.16 11.66 -32.32
CA ASP A 190 14.52 11.80 -32.86
C ASP A 190 15.63 10.90 -32.27
N LEU A 191 15.37 10.03 -31.28
CA LEU A 191 16.46 9.24 -30.67
C LEU A 191 15.99 7.88 -30.12
N ARG A 192 16.09 6.81 -30.92
CA ARG A 192 16.13 5.42 -30.43
C ARG A 192 17.44 5.20 -29.65
N GLN A 193 17.42 4.39 -28.59
CA GLN A 193 18.50 4.08 -27.64
C GLN A 193 18.70 5.10 -26.51
N ARG A 194 17.63 5.45 -25.77
CA ARG A 194 17.76 6.29 -24.57
C ARG A 194 17.80 5.48 -23.28
N TYR A 195 18.62 5.97 -22.35
CA TYR A 195 18.51 5.62 -20.95
C TYR A 195 17.14 6.05 -20.40
N LEU A 196 16.30 5.08 -20.03
CA LEU A 196 14.98 5.33 -19.43
C LEU A 196 15.05 5.26 -17.91
N SER A 197 14.20 6.04 -17.26
CA SER A 197 14.11 6.09 -15.80
C SER A 197 13.55 4.78 -15.26
N ILE A 198 14.32 4.11 -14.40
CA ILE A 198 13.90 2.87 -13.71
C ILE A 198 12.66 3.11 -12.86
N PRO A 199 12.55 4.18 -12.04
CA PRO A 199 11.30 4.49 -11.33
C PRO A 199 10.06 4.57 -12.22
N ARG A 200 10.15 5.17 -13.41
CA ARG A 200 9.01 5.25 -14.33
C ARG A 200 8.63 3.90 -14.91
N LEU A 201 9.62 3.10 -15.31
CA LEU A 201 9.41 1.73 -15.77
C LEU A 201 8.78 0.86 -14.68
N ARG A 202 9.29 0.97 -13.44
CA ARG A 202 8.77 0.28 -12.27
C ARG A 202 7.29 0.53 -12.09
N GLU A 203 6.85 1.79 -12.02
CA GLU A 203 5.44 2.09 -11.75
C GLU A 203 4.52 1.56 -12.85
N ARG A 204 4.89 1.72 -14.13
CA ARG A 204 4.09 1.19 -15.26
C ARG A 204 3.98 -0.33 -15.25
N ILE A 205 5.10 -1.01 -15.04
CA ILE A 205 5.14 -2.47 -15.06
C ILE A 205 4.46 -3.05 -13.81
N CYS A 206 4.66 -2.46 -12.63
CA CYS A 206 3.99 -2.88 -11.40
C CYS A 206 2.47 -2.71 -11.52
N GLU A 207 1.99 -1.61 -12.08
CA GLU A 207 0.57 -1.39 -12.33
C GLU A 207 0.00 -2.41 -13.32
N ARG A 208 0.68 -2.61 -14.45
CA ARG A 208 0.24 -3.54 -15.50
C ARG A 208 0.25 -5.00 -15.06
N LEU A 209 1.24 -5.39 -14.26
CA LEU A 209 1.38 -6.76 -13.76
C LEU A 209 0.77 -6.96 -12.38
N GLN A 210 0.22 -5.91 -11.76
CA GLN A 210 -0.28 -5.91 -10.39
C GLN A 210 0.74 -6.47 -9.38
N CYS A 211 2.04 -6.25 -9.62
CA CYS A 211 3.10 -6.79 -8.75
C CYS A 211 3.65 -5.72 -7.80
N SER A 212 4.27 -6.17 -6.71
CA SER A 212 4.95 -5.25 -5.80
C SER A 212 6.17 -4.61 -6.45
N ARG A 213 6.56 -3.42 -5.98
CA ARG A 213 7.82 -2.75 -6.38
C ARG A 213 9.05 -3.62 -6.13
N GLY A 214 9.06 -4.36 -5.01
CA GLY A 214 10.14 -5.28 -4.67
C GLY A 214 10.22 -6.49 -5.61
N SER A 215 9.07 -7.02 -6.03
CA SER A 215 8.98 -8.10 -7.02
C SER A 215 9.52 -7.63 -8.37
N PHE A 216 9.17 -6.41 -8.80
CA PHE A 216 9.75 -5.79 -9.99
C PHE A 216 11.26 -5.62 -9.89
N ASP A 217 11.78 -5.05 -8.79
CA ASP A 217 13.22 -4.81 -8.63
C ASP A 217 14.01 -6.13 -8.64
N SER A 218 13.46 -7.18 -8.03
CA SER A 218 14.03 -8.54 -8.05
C SER A 218 14.03 -9.13 -9.46
N ALA A 219 12.92 -8.97 -10.20
CA ALA A 219 12.79 -9.40 -11.58
C ALA A 219 13.76 -8.68 -12.52
N LEU A 220 13.86 -7.36 -12.40
CA LEU A 220 14.76 -6.53 -13.18
C LEU A 220 16.22 -6.87 -12.90
N THR A 221 16.57 -7.13 -11.64
CA THR A 221 17.90 -7.60 -11.26
C THR A 221 18.23 -8.93 -11.94
N THR A 222 17.29 -9.88 -11.92
CA THR A 222 17.44 -11.19 -12.56
C THR A 222 17.60 -11.05 -14.07
N LEU A 223 16.73 -10.25 -14.71
CA LEU A 223 16.79 -9.94 -16.13
C LEU A 223 18.16 -9.35 -16.53
N CYS A 224 18.69 -8.40 -15.76
CA CYS A 224 20.02 -7.83 -16.00
C CYS A 224 21.15 -8.86 -15.86
N GLN A 225 21.04 -9.80 -14.92
CA GLN A 225 22.05 -10.84 -14.69
C GLN A 225 22.06 -11.90 -15.79
N GLU A 226 20.90 -12.27 -16.34
CA GLU A 226 20.79 -13.25 -17.42
C GLU A 226 21.18 -12.66 -18.79
N ASN A 227 21.11 -11.34 -18.94
CA ASN A 227 21.29 -10.64 -20.23
C ASN A 227 22.48 -9.68 -20.23
N ILE A 228 23.62 -10.13 -19.71
CA ILE A 228 24.85 -9.32 -19.64
C ILE A 228 25.25 -8.83 -21.04
N GLY A 229 25.43 -7.53 -21.19
CA GLY A 229 25.80 -6.88 -22.45
C GLY A 229 24.63 -6.56 -23.37
N LYS A 230 23.42 -7.05 -23.07
CA LYS A 230 22.18 -6.66 -23.76
C LYS A 230 21.46 -5.52 -23.05
N LEU A 231 21.63 -5.42 -21.72
CA LEU A 231 21.10 -4.36 -20.86
C LEU A 231 22.25 -3.62 -20.19
N GLU A 232 22.12 -2.31 -20.01
CA GLU A 232 23.06 -1.49 -19.24
C GLU A 232 22.35 -0.63 -18.21
N LEU A 233 22.85 -0.71 -16.98
CA LEU A 233 22.40 0.11 -15.86
C LEU A 233 23.32 1.30 -15.69
N SER A 234 22.74 2.49 -15.55
CA SER A 234 23.47 3.73 -15.27
C SER A 234 22.99 4.37 -13.98
N GLY A 235 23.94 4.89 -13.21
CA GLY A 235 23.65 5.82 -12.12
C GLY A 235 23.12 7.15 -12.67
N ALA A 236 22.68 8.03 -11.77
CA ALA A 236 22.30 9.40 -12.08
C ALA A 236 23.22 10.40 -11.37
N PRO A 237 23.52 11.56 -11.98
CA PRO A 237 23.95 12.75 -11.23
C PRO A 237 22.91 13.10 -10.15
N LEU A 238 23.34 13.81 -9.10
CA LEU A 238 22.48 14.21 -7.97
C LEU A 238 21.19 14.93 -8.43
N ASP A 239 21.27 15.79 -9.46
CA ASP A 239 20.20 16.65 -9.96
C ASP A 239 19.62 16.17 -11.31
N THR A 240 18.71 15.19 -11.31
CA THR A 240 18.06 14.74 -12.56
C THR A 240 16.53 14.65 -12.42
N ALA A 241 15.82 15.02 -13.49
CA ALA A 241 14.36 14.95 -13.61
C ALA A 241 13.79 13.52 -13.53
N ALA A 242 14.65 12.48 -13.57
CA ALA A 242 14.28 11.12 -13.21
C ALA A 242 13.95 10.94 -11.73
N LYS A 243 14.07 12.01 -10.91
CA LYS A 243 13.75 12.08 -9.48
C LYS A 243 12.50 12.92 -9.15
N GLU A 244 11.66 13.23 -10.15
CA GLU A 244 10.42 13.99 -9.92
C GLU A 244 9.20 13.06 -9.95
N SER A 245 8.75 12.59 -8.78
CA SER A 245 7.41 12.01 -8.61
C SER A 245 6.44 13.05 -8.06
N VAL A 246 5.16 12.86 -8.37
CA VAL A 246 4.09 13.72 -7.87
C VAL A 246 3.70 13.30 -6.45
N LEU A 247 3.78 12.01 -6.15
CA LEU A 247 3.36 11.42 -4.88
C LEU A 247 4.51 10.63 -4.24
N GLY A 248 4.48 10.48 -2.91
CA GLY A 248 5.40 9.63 -2.13
C GLY A 248 4.81 8.26 -1.80
N ILE A 249 5.67 7.24 -1.62
CA ILE A 249 5.29 5.91 -1.13
C ILE A 249 4.95 6.00 0.35
N LYS A 250 3.87 5.35 0.76
CA LYS A 250 3.46 5.26 2.16
C LYS A 250 3.86 3.89 2.69
N GLU A 251 4.44 3.86 3.88
CA GLU A 251 4.87 2.62 4.52
C GLU A 251 4.44 2.57 5.98
N ILE A 252 4.42 1.37 6.53
CA ILE A 252 4.31 1.12 7.96
C ILE A 252 5.45 0.19 8.38
N ALA A 253 6.01 0.45 9.54
CA ALA A 253 7.03 -0.38 10.16
C ALA A 253 6.79 -0.41 11.67
N LEU A 254 7.39 -1.35 12.38
CA LEU A 254 7.46 -1.27 13.84
C LEU A 254 8.20 0.01 14.25
N ALA A 255 7.75 0.64 15.33
CA ALA A 255 8.41 1.83 15.86
C ALA A 255 9.47 1.45 16.89
N ASP A 256 10.61 2.13 16.86
CA ASP A 256 11.71 1.96 17.84
C ASP A 256 11.44 2.65 19.20
N GLY A 257 10.21 3.13 19.45
CA GLY A 257 9.85 4.00 20.58
C GLY A 257 8.51 3.66 21.25
N ASP A 258 7.87 4.64 21.88
CA ASP A 258 6.66 4.44 22.70
C ASP A 258 5.39 4.07 21.91
N SER A 259 5.40 4.19 20.58
CA SER A 259 4.31 3.72 19.70
C SER A 259 4.62 2.30 19.21
N LEU A 260 3.59 1.48 18.94
CA LEU A 260 3.77 0.14 18.39
C LEU A 260 4.20 0.17 16.92
N VAL A 261 3.75 1.17 16.16
CA VAL A 261 4.01 1.28 14.72
C VAL A 261 4.37 2.70 14.33
N SER A 262 5.29 2.84 13.40
CA SER A 262 5.62 4.09 12.74
C SER A 262 5.06 4.08 11.32
N THR A 263 4.46 5.19 10.91
CA THR A 263 3.96 5.41 9.55
C THR A 263 4.79 6.48 8.87
N SER A 264 5.33 6.18 7.70
CA SER A 264 6.13 7.13 6.91
C SER A 264 5.47 7.42 5.57
N GLN A 265 5.90 8.50 4.92
CA GLN A 265 5.65 8.75 3.51
C GLN A 265 6.90 9.35 2.89
N SER A 266 7.42 8.74 1.83
CA SER A 266 8.70 9.13 1.22
C SER A 266 8.59 9.25 -0.29
N THR A 267 8.86 10.45 -0.81
CA THR A 267 9.13 10.63 -2.25
C THR A 267 10.49 10.05 -2.63
N GLN A 268 11.47 10.02 -1.72
CA GLN A 268 12.78 9.45 -1.99
C GLN A 268 12.72 7.95 -2.32
N GLN A 269 11.82 7.20 -1.67
CA GLN A 269 11.63 5.79 -1.97
C GLN A 269 11.02 5.55 -3.35
N VAL A 270 10.08 6.39 -3.80
CA VAL A 270 9.56 6.34 -5.18
C VAL A 270 10.71 6.49 -6.16
N MET A 271 11.58 7.47 -5.88
CA MET A 271 12.69 7.80 -6.75
C MET A 271 13.88 6.87 -6.60
N ALA A 272 13.84 5.90 -5.68
CA ALA A 272 14.92 4.98 -5.48
C ALA A 272 15.18 4.20 -6.78
N GLY A 273 16.45 4.12 -7.15
CA GLY A 273 16.89 3.32 -8.29
C GLY A 273 16.76 1.82 -8.02
N LEU A 274 17.26 1.01 -8.94
CA LEU A 274 17.57 -0.40 -8.70
C LEU A 274 18.87 -0.48 -7.91
N GLU A 275 18.87 -1.19 -6.77
CA GLU A 275 20.09 -1.46 -6.02
C GLU A 275 20.71 -2.79 -6.47
N GLN A 276 21.97 -2.76 -6.88
CA GLN A 276 22.72 -3.96 -7.24
C GLN A 276 24.19 -3.81 -6.82
N PHE A 277 24.70 -4.79 -6.08
CA PHE A 277 26.07 -4.79 -5.54
C PHE A 277 26.41 -3.49 -4.76
N ASP A 278 25.54 -3.08 -3.83
CA ASP A 278 25.64 -1.87 -3.00
C ASP A 278 25.73 -0.55 -3.82
N LYS A 279 25.27 -0.57 -5.07
CA LYS A 279 25.19 0.61 -5.94
C LYS A 279 23.76 0.82 -6.41
N GLN A 280 23.36 2.09 -6.47
CA GLN A 280 22.06 2.48 -7.00
C GLN A 280 22.14 2.94 -8.45
N TYR A 281 21.28 2.37 -9.27
CA TYR A 281 21.14 2.65 -10.69
C TYR A 281 19.76 3.25 -10.95
N TYR A 282 19.71 4.38 -11.65
CA TYR A 282 18.46 5.14 -11.84
C TYR A 282 17.95 5.08 -13.27
N TYR A 283 18.82 4.64 -14.19
CA TYR A 283 18.52 4.55 -15.60
C TYR A 283 18.91 3.20 -16.16
N LEU A 284 18.19 2.78 -17.21
CA LEU A 284 18.47 1.55 -17.94
C LEU A 284 18.39 1.79 -19.46
N ALA A 285 19.29 1.16 -20.20
CA ALA A 285 19.26 1.09 -21.66
C ALA A 285 19.17 -0.37 -22.13
N VAL A 286 18.37 -0.60 -23.18
CA VAL A 286 18.25 -1.89 -23.88
C VAL A 286 18.99 -1.79 -25.22
N TYR A 287 20.00 -2.63 -25.42
CA TYR A 287 20.79 -2.69 -26.66
C TYR A 287 20.40 -3.87 -27.55
N ASP A 288 19.95 -4.96 -26.96
CA ASP A 288 19.46 -6.15 -27.65
C ASP A 288 18.12 -6.57 -27.04
N ARG A 289 17.14 -6.82 -27.91
CA ARG A 289 15.75 -7.13 -27.55
C ARG A 289 15.52 -8.62 -27.38
N ASP A 290 16.48 -9.46 -27.76
CA ASP A 290 16.41 -10.91 -27.53
C ASP A 290 16.76 -11.21 -26.06
N LEU A 291 15.84 -10.92 -25.14
CA LEU A 291 16.05 -11.07 -23.70
C LEU A 291 15.57 -12.44 -23.21
N GLU A 292 16.39 -13.08 -22.38
CA GLU A 292 16.05 -14.28 -21.64
C GLU A 292 15.53 -13.91 -20.24
N PHE A 293 14.54 -14.62 -19.72
CA PHE A 293 14.10 -14.42 -18.35
C PHE A 293 13.65 -15.73 -17.73
N THR A 294 14.28 -16.09 -16.62
CA THR A 294 13.83 -17.17 -15.76
C THR A 294 13.19 -16.56 -14.52
N PRO A 295 11.87 -16.71 -14.30
CA PRO A 295 11.24 -16.21 -13.10
C PRO A 295 11.86 -16.87 -11.87
N ASN A 296 12.10 -16.07 -10.83
CA ASN A 296 12.56 -16.56 -9.54
C ASN A 296 11.50 -17.49 -8.97
N SER A 297 11.67 -18.80 -9.17
CA SER A 297 10.83 -19.80 -8.53
C SER A 297 11.32 -19.88 -7.08
N ASN A 298 10.58 -19.31 -6.13
CA ASN A 298 10.96 -19.45 -4.73
C ASN A 298 11.00 -20.94 -4.34
N GLN A 299 12.15 -21.34 -3.78
CA GLN A 299 12.29 -22.47 -2.86
C GLN A 299 11.71 -22.11 -1.49
#